data_AF-A0AAJ4F2I4-F1
#
_entry.id   AF-A0AAJ4F2I4-F1
#
_cell.length_a   1.000
_cell.length_b   1.000
_cell.length_c   1.000
_cell.angle_alpha   90.00
_cell.angle_beta   90.00
_cell.angle_gamma   90.00
#
_symmetry.space_group_name_H-M   'P 1'
#
loop_
_entity.id
_entity.type
_entity.pdbx_description
1 polymer ?
#
loop_
_entity_poly.entity_id
_entity_poly.type
_entity_poly.pdbx_seq_one_letter_code
_entity_poly.pdbx_strand_id
1 'polypeptide(L)'
;MFLQGIWTSIRIVLFFIVMLAVAWGMPYEDLVDTFIYTHISYSEAEKITKQILGEPYPEPYDSISDYISLIINTLISVPLMGVIISAYNAITRKTKSAELPKEWALSILRRFGKIALFTFLFWALLRLLPYDMIFPAGETHSNFVMTVAFGFHLLSAVFGYRFITKIIKSASKTP
;
A
#
# COMPACT_ATOMS: atom_id res chain seq x y z
N MET A 1 19.50 -19.02 -3.49
CA MET A 1 18.30 -18.33 -4.03
C MET A 1 16.99 -18.84 -3.39
N PHE A 2 16.81 -20.16 -3.23
CA PHE A 2 15.59 -20.77 -2.66
C PHE A 2 15.26 -20.34 -1.20
N LEU A 3 16.25 -20.36 -0.30
CA LEU A 3 16.10 -19.95 1.10
C LEU A 3 15.73 -18.46 1.28
N GLN A 4 16.20 -17.60 0.38
CA GLN A 4 15.88 -16.16 0.40
C GLN A 4 14.42 -15.91 -0.03
N GLY A 5 13.91 -16.73 -0.95
CA GLY A 5 12.48 -16.74 -1.34
C GLY A 5 11.58 -17.13 -0.17
N ILE A 6 11.88 -18.24 0.51
CA ILE A 6 11.10 -18.75 1.65
C ILE A 6 11.01 -17.71 2.77
N TRP A 7 12.14 -17.10 3.14
CA TRP A 7 12.17 -16.07 4.19
C TRP A 7 11.36 -14.82 3.81
N THR A 8 11.32 -14.48 2.53
CA THR A 8 10.52 -13.35 2.03
C THR A 8 9.03 -13.69 2.10
N SER A 9 8.63 -14.90 1.69
CA SER A 9 7.25 -15.36 1.79
C SER A 9 6.73 -15.37 3.23
N ILE A 10 7.53 -15.85 4.19
CA ILE A 10 7.16 -15.84 5.61
C ILE A 10 6.91 -14.41 6.09
N ARG A 11 7.76 -13.45 5.71
CA ARG A 11 7.59 -12.04 6.09
C ARG A 11 6.34 -11.42 5.47
N ILE A 12 5.99 -11.80 4.25
CA ILE A 12 4.77 -11.32 3.58
C ILE A 12 3.55 -11.87 4.31
N VAL A 13 3.50 -13.18 4.58
CA VAL A 13 2.40 -13.80 5.34
C VAL A 13 2.27 -13.17 6.71
N LEU A 14 3.38 -12.99 7.43
CA LEU A 14 3.37 -12.35 8.74
C LEU A 14 2.89 -10.90 8.68
N PHE A 15 3.23 -10.14 7.63
CA PHE A 15 2.71 -8.79 7.44
C PHE A 15 1.19 -8.79 7.24
N PHE A 16 0.64 -9.74 6.47
CA PHE A 16 -0.81 -9.87 6.34
C PHE A 16 -1.48 -10.26 7.66
N ILE A 17 -0.89 -11.16 8.43
CA ILE A 17 -1.40 -11.51 9.78
C ILE A 17 -1.43 -10.27 10.67
N VAL A 18 -0.39 -9.44 10.65
CA VAL A 18 -0.34 -8.18 11.39
C VAL A 18 -1.44 -7.22 10.92
N MET A 19 -1.60 -7.04 9.61
CA MET A 19 -2.65 -6.20 9.04
C MET A 19 -4.06 -6.66 9.44
N LEU A 20 -4.30 -7.97 9.49
CA LEU A 20 -5.58 -8.53 9.93
C LEU A 20 -5.79 -8.36 11.44
N ALA A 21 -4.74 -8.55 12.25
CA ALA A 21 -4.82 -8.34 13.69
C ALA A 21 -5.09 -6.86 14.03
N VAL A 22 -4.46 -5.93 13.32
CA VAL A 22 -4.70 -4.49 13.46
C VAL A 22 -6.11 -4.15 12.96
N ALA A 23 -6.53 -4.70 11.81
CA ALA A 23 -7.90 -4.56 11.29
C ALA A 23 -8.96 -4.97 12.33
N TRP A 24 -8.72 -6.09 13.01
CA TRP A 24 -9.62 -6.64 14.02
C TRP A 24 -9.61 -5.85 15.35
N GLY A 25 -8.46 -5.30 15.74
CA GLY A 25 -8.31 -4.60 17.02
C GLY A 25 -8.68 -3.13 17.01
N MET A 26 -8.84 -2.51 15.83
CA MET A 26 -9.10 -1.07 15.69
C MET A 26 -10.57 -0.80 15.32
N PRO A 27 -11.25 0.11 16.04
CA PRO A 27 -12.62 0.52 15.72
C PRO A 27 -12.62 1.52 14.56
N TYR A 28 -12.40 1.02 13.34
CA TYR A 28 -12.30 1.87 12.15
C TYR A 28 -13.59 2.62 11.86
N GLU A 29 -14.75 1.96 11.96
CA GLU A 29 -16.07 2.58 11.75
C GLU A 29 -16.21 3.85 12.59
N ASP A 30 -16.10 3.75 13.92
CA ASP A 30 -16.24 4.92 14.79
C ASP A 30 -15.18 6.01 14.54
N LEU A 31 -13.91 5.63 14.36
CA LEU A 31 -12.81 6.59 14.23
C LEU A 31 -12.83 7.31 12.87
N VAL A 32 -12.98 6.53 11.80
CA VAL A 32 -12.87 7.02 10.42
C VAL A 32 -14.16 7.72 10.02
N ASP A 33 -15.32 7.17 10.38
CA ASP A 33 -16.59 7.80 10.04
C ASP A 33 -16.75 9.13 10.78
N THR A 34 -16.40 9.19 12.07
CA THR A 34 -16.37 10.46 12.82
C THR A 34 -15.45 11.48 12.14
N PHE A 35 -14.26 11.05 11.69
CA PHE A 35 -13.33 11.93 11.00
C PHE A 35 -13.92 12.45 9.67
N ILE A 36 -14.48 11.56 8.84
CA ILE A 36 -15.06 11.88 7.54
C ILE A 36 -16.26 12.82 7.71
N TYR A 37 -17.24 12.46 8.53
CA TYR A 37 -18.45 13.26 8.71
C TYR A 37 -18.17 14.64 9.30
N THR A 38 -17.10 14.78 10.08
CA THR A 38 -16.72 16.06 10.70
C THR A 38 -15.92 16.97 9.76
N HIS A 39 -15.11 16.40 8.85
CA HIS A 39 -14.12 17.18 8.09
C HIS A 39 -14.32 17.17 6.58
N ILE A 40 -15.15 16.28 6.04
CA ILE A 40 -15.34 16.09 4.61
C ILE A 40 -16.82 16.21 4.29
N SER A 41 -17.18 17.21 3.48
CA SER A 41 -18.53 17.32 2.95
C SER A 41 -18.82 16.26 1.90
N TYR A 42 -20.09 15.96 1.66
CA TYR A 42 -20.48 14.97 0.65
C TYR A 42 -19.97 15.34 -0.75
N SER A 43 -19.97 16.63 -1.08
CA SER A 43 -19.47 17.12 -2.37
C SER A 43 -17.95 16.97 -2.52
N GLU A 44 -17.21 17.05 -1.42
CA GLU A 44 -15.77 16.79 -1.41
C GLU A 44 -15.49 15.30 -1.49
N ALA A 45 -16.27 14.49 -0.77
CA ALA A 45 -16.21 13.04 -0.87
C ALA A 45 -16.43 12.57 -2.31
N GLU A 46 -17.48 13.06 -2.98
CA GLU A 46 -17.75 12.74 -4.38
C GLU A 46 -16.58 13.14 -5.30
N LYS A 47 -15.99 14.32 -5.11
CA LYS A 47 -14.83 14.78 -5.90
C LYS A 47 -13.61 13.91 -5.67
N ILE A 48 -13.32 13.56 -4.41
CA ILE A 48 -12.18 12.71 -4.04
C ILE A 48 -12.37 11.33 -4.65
N THR A 49 -13.52 10.71 -4.45
CA THR A 49 -13.81 9.38 -4.95
C THR A 49 -13.79 9.34 -6.49
N LYS A 50 -14.31 10.37 -7.16
CA LYS A 50 -14.19 10.52 -8.62
C LYS A 50 -12.73 10.70 -9.09
N GLN A 51 -11.90 11.43 -8.35
CA GLN A 51 -10.49 11.56 -8.68
C GLN A 51 -9.73 10.24 -8.50
N ILE A 52 -10.09 9.46 -7.48
CA ILE A 52 -9.49 8.16 -7.20
C ILE A 52 -9.97 7.15 -8.25
N LEU A 53 -11.27 6.92 -8.37
CA LEU A 53 -11.83 5.86 -9.23
C LEU A 53 -11.92 6.25 -10.72
N GLY A 54 -11.82 7.54 -11.06
CA GLY A 54 -12.01 8.03 -12.42
C GLY A 54 -13.47 8.26 -12.80
N GLU A 55 -14.40 7.63 -12.08
CA GLU A 55 -15.85 7.71 -12.29
C GLU A 55 -16.61 8.06 -10.99
N PRO A 56 -17.84 8.59 -11.08
CA PRO A 56 -18.69 8.78 -9.91
C PRO A 56 -19.01 7.44 -9.25
N TYR A 57 -18.89 7.37 -7.93
CA TYR A 57 -19.18 6.16 -7.17
C TYR A 57 -20.52 6.28 -6.44
N PRO A 58 -21.33 5.20 -6.35
CA PRO A 58 -22.65 5.26 -5.73
C PRO A 58 -22.62 5.68 -4.25
N GLU A 59 -21.57 5.30 -3.51
CA GLU A 59 -21.45 5.53 -2.06
C GLU A 59 -20.09 6.18 -1.71
N PRO A 60 -19.91 7.49 -1.96
CA PRO A 60 -18.61 8.15 -1.85
C PRO A 60 -18.01 8.11 -0.43
N TYR A 61 -18.84 8.17 0.61
CA TYR A 61 -18.37 8.13 1.99
C TYR A 61 -17.84 6.75 2.38
N ASP A 62 -18.54 5.68 2.05
CA ASP A 62 -18.12 4.31 2.36
C ASP A 62 -16.80 3.99 1.65
N SER A 63 -16.69 4.40 0.38
CA SER A 63 -15.44 4.27 -0.38
C SER A 63 -14.26 5.03 0.28
N ILE A 64 -14.48 6.27 0.73
CA ILE A 64 -13.43 7.03 1.42
C ILE A 64 -13.11 6.44 2.79
N SER A 65 -14.12 5.94 3.51
CA SER A 65 -13.93 5.25 4.79
C SER A 65 -13.03 4.04 4.63
N ASP A 66 -13.28 3.22 3.61
CA ASP A 66 -12.42 2.08 3.26
C ASP A 66 -10.98 2.51 2.93
N TYR A 67 -10.81 3.56 2.11
CA TYR A 67 -9.48 4.05 1.75
C TYR A 67 -8.71 4.60 2.96
N ILE A 68 -9.35 5.41 3.80
CA ILE A 68 -8.72 5.97 5.00
C ILE A 68 -8.40 4.85 6.00
N SER A 69 -9.32 3.91 6.19
CA SER A 69 -9.11 2.73 7.04
C SER A 69 -7.91 1.92 6.58
N LEU A 70 -7.77 1.68 5.27
CA LEU A 70 -6.62 0.99 4.69
C LEU A 70 -5.30 1.77 4.92
N ILE A 71 -5.33 3.10 4.79
CA ILE A 71 -4.17 3.96 5.05
C ILE A 71 -3.76 3.85 6.53
N ILE A 72 -4.71 4.01 7.46
CA ILE A 72 -4.43 3.94 8.90
C ILE A 72 -3.93 2.55 9.28
N ASN A 73 -4.56 1.47 8.79
CA ASN A 73 -4.12 0.11 9.03
C ASN A 73 -2.68 -0.10 8.55
N THR A 74 -2.33 0.42 7.37
CA THR A 74 -0.96 0.36 6.84
C THR A 74 0.02 1.17 7.69
N LEU A 75 -0.38 2.37 8.14
CA LEU A 75 0.44 3.24 9.00
C LEU A 75 0.75 2.62 10.35
N ILE A 76 -0.14 1.78 10.91
CA ILE A 76 0.08 1.06 12.17
C ILE A 76 0.86 -0.24 11.94
N SER A 77 0.47 -1.00 10.91
CA SER A 77 1.03 -2.33 10.65
C SER A 77 2.50 -2.30 10.23
N VAL A 78 2.93 -1.28 9.48
CA VAL A 78 4.33 -1.16 9.04
C VAL A 78 5.30 -0.96 10.21
N PRO A 79 5.07 -0.02 11.15
CA PRO A 79 5.83 0.09 12.38
C PRO A 79 5.79 -1.15 13.26
N LEU A 80 4.60 -1.75 13.44
CA LEU A 80 4.41 -2.94 14.27
C LEU A 80 5.23 -4.13 13.76
N MET A 81 5.21 -4.34 12.43
CA MET A 81 6.07 -5.32 11.78
C MET A 81 7.57 -5.01 12.00
N GLY A 82 7.93 -3.72 12.04
CA GLY A 82 9.28 -3.28 12.42
C GLY A 82 9.66 -3.69 13.83
N VAL A 83 8.74 -3.54 14.80
CA VAL A 83 8.95 -3.93 16.20
C VAL A 83 9.16 -5.44 16.30
N ILE A 84 8.30 -6.25 15.65
CA ILE A 84 8.41 -7.72 15.65
C ILE A 84 9.77 -8.18 15.09
N ILE A 85 10.22 -7.57 13.98
CA ILE A 85 11.52 -7.90 13.38
C ILE A 85 12.68 -7.51 14.32
N SER A 86 12.61 -6.32 14.95
CA SER A 86 13.62 -5.88 15.89
C SER A 86 13.70 -6.77 17.13
N ALA A 87 12.54 -7.17 17.69
CA ALA A 87 12.46 -8.08 18.82
C ALA A 87 13.04 -9.46 18.48
N TYR A 88 12.66 -10.04 17.33
CA TYR A 88 13.23 -11.30 16.85
C TYR A 88 14.75 -11.24 16.71
N ASN A 89 15.29 -10.15 16.15
CA ASN A 89 16.73 -9.97 16.01
C ASN A 89 17.43 -9.79 17.36
N ALA A 90 16.84 -9.05 18.30
CA ALA A 90 17.42 -8.87 19.64
C ALA A 90 17.55 -10.21 20.37
N ILE A 91 16.51 -11.06 20.30
CA ILE A 91 16.48 -12.38 20.93
C ILE A 91 17.47 -13.34 20.27
N THR A 92 17.51 -13.38 18.93
CA THR A 92 18.29 -14.39 18.19
C THR A 92 19.74 -13.99 17.89
N ARG A 93 20.04 -12.69 17.80
CA ARG A 93 21.34 -12.17 17.32
C ARG A 93 22.10 -11.31 18.33
N LYS A 94 21.60 -11.14 19.56
CA LYS A 94 22.23 -10.35 20.64
C LYS A 94 22.67 -8.94 20.18
N THR A 95 21.83 -8.27 19.39
CA THR A 95 22.10 -6.94 18.84
C THR A 95 22.25 -5.89 19.95
N LYS A 96 23.17 -4.91 19.77
CA LYS A 96 23.37 -3.82 20.73
C LYS A 96 22.12 -2.93 20.83
N SER A 97 21.54 -2.83 22.03
CA SER A 97 20.26 -2.15 22.28
C SER A 97 20.26 -0.66 21.91
N ALA A 98 21.41 0.01 22.03
CA ALA A 98 21.54 1.46 21.84
C ALA A 98 21.27 1.95 20.40
N GLU A 99 21.47 1.11 19.39
CA GLU A 99 21.28 1.48 17.98
C GLU A 99 19.88 1.11 17.44
N LEU A 100 19.13 0.28 18.18
CA LEU A 100 17.84 -0.28 17.76
C LEU A 100 16.79 0.77 17.40
N PRO A 101 16.59 1.88 18.16
CA PRO A 101 15.54 2.85 17.85
C PRO A 101 15.81 3.58 16.52
N LYS A 102 17.06 3.95 16.28
CA LYS A 102 17.49 4.65 15.06
C LYS A 102 17.35 3.74 13.84
N GLU A 103 17.82 2.50 13.94
CA GLU A 103 17.70 1.52 12.87
C GLU A 103 16.23 1.17 12.55
N TRP A 104 15.40 1.06 13.59
CA TRP A 104 13.96 0.84 13.45
C TRP A 104 13.29 2.00 12.73
N ALA A 105 13.53 3.24 13.16
CA ALA A 105 12.95 4.44 12.53
C ALA A 105 13.37 4.59 11.06
N LEU A 106 14.67 4.43 10.75
CA LEU A 106 15.16 4.45 9.37
C LEU A 106 14.58 3.32 8.54
N SER A 107 14.41 2.13 9.13
CA SER A 107 13.76 1.02 8.43
C SER A 107 12.29 1.32 8.14
N ILE A 108 11.57 1.98 9.04
CA ILE A 108 10.17 2.37 8.83
C ILE A 108 10.07 3.42 7.73
N LEU A 109 10.87 4.48 7.81
CA LEU A 109 10.89 5.54 6.80
C LEU A 109 11.18 4.95 5.42
N ARG A 110 12.16 4.04 5.33
CA ARG A 110 12.47 3.33 4.07
C ARG A 110 11.30 2.46 3.60
N ARG A 111 10.54 1.82 4.49
CA ARG A 111 9.37 0.99 4.12
C ARG A 111 8.24 1.88 3.61
N PHE A 112 7.92 2.96 4.30
CA PHE A 112 6.92 3.92 3.85
C PHE A 112 7.31 4.57 2.52
N GLY A 113 8.57 4.98 2.35
CA GLY A 113 9.03 5.53 1.06
C GLY A 113 8.87 4.54 -0.10
N LYS A 114 9.08 3.24 0.14
CA LYS A 114 8.83 2.20 -0.87
C LYS A 114 7.34 2.01 -1.18
N ILE A 115 6.49 1.99 -0.15
CA ILE A 115 5.03 1.87 -0.30
C ILE A 115 4.51 3.09 -1.06
N ALA A 116 4.86 4.30 -0.63
CA ALA A 116 4.46 5.55 -1.27
C ALA A 116 4.89 5.61 -2.74
N LEU A 117 6.15 5.27 -3.04
CA LEU A 117 6.64 5.23 -4.43
C LEU A 117 5.89 4.18 -5.25
N PHE A 118 5.67 2.99 -4.72
CA PHE A 118 4.97 1.92 -5.45
C PHE A 118 3.51 2.31 -5.70
N THR A 119 2.81 2.81 -4.70
CA THR A 119 1.42 3.28 -4.80
C THR A 119 1.31 4.42 -5.80
N PHE A 120 2.21 5.41 -5.74
CA PHE A 120 2.25 6.50 -6.71
C PHE A 120 2.46 5.99 -8.13
N LEU A 121 3.40 5.06 -8.35
CA LEU A 121 3.65 4.47 -9.66
C LEU A 121 2.46 3.67 -10.17
N PHE A 122 1.84 2.87 -9.30
CA PHE A 122 0.64 2.11 -9.64
C PHE A 122 -0.47 3.04 -10.12
N TRP A 123 -0.77 4.10 -9.36
CA TRP A 123 -1.78 5.10 -9.71
C TRP A 123 -1.43 5.90 -10.97
N ALA A 124 -0.17 6.31 -11.13
CA ALA A 124 0.27 7.02 -12.32
C ALA A 124 0.10 6.17 -13.58
N LEU A 125 0.46 4.89 -13.52
CA LEU A 125 0.28 3.96 -14.64
C LEU A 125 -1.20 3.69 -14.92
N LEU A 126 -2.02 3.53 -13.88
CA LEU A 126 -3.47 3.39 -14.02
C LEU A 126 -4.07 4.57 -14.81
N ARG A 127 -3.70 5.81 -14.44
CA ARG A 127 -4.22 7.01 -15.14
C ARG A 127 -3.67 7.21 -16.56
N LEU A 128 -2.54 6.59 -16.89
CA LEU A 128 -1.97 6.69 -18.24
C LEU A 128 -2.64 5.74 -19.24
N LEU A 129 -3.31 4.70 -18.76
CA LEU A 129 -4.02 3.78 -19.64
C LEU A 129 -5.42 4.32 -19.97
N PRO A 130 -5.79 4.40 -21.25
CA PRO A 130 -7.12 4.84 -21.67
C PRO A 130 -8.12 3.70 -21.46
N TYR A 131 -8.52 3.50 -20.20
CA TYR A 131 -9.44 2.43 -19.81
C TYR A 131 -10.75 2.47 -20.59
N ASP A 132 -11.27 3.65 -20.92
CA ASP A 132 -12.51 3.80 -21.71
C ASP A 132 -12.40 3.22 -23.13
N MET A 133 -11.19 3.14 -23.70
CA MET A 133 -10.97 2.49 -25.00
C MET A 133 -10.83 0.97 -24.88
N ILE A 134 -10.39 0.47 -23.73
CA ILE A 134 -10.16 -0.96 -23.47
C ILE A 134 -11.42 -1.62 -22.90
N PHE A 135 -12.21 -0.86 -22.13
CA PHE A 135 -13.44 -1.24 -21.47
C PHE A 135 -14.51 -0.17 -21.76
N PRO A 136 -15.16 -0.23 -22.93
CA PRO A 136 -16.16 0.76 -23.32
C PRO A 136 -17.33 0.80 -22.34
N ALA A 137 -17.79 2.01 -22.03
CA ALA A 137 -18.94 2.20 -21.15
C ALA A 137 -20.18 1.49 -21.71
N GLY A 138 -20.81 0.65 -20.89
CA GLY A 138 -22.04 -0.09 -21.23
C GLY A 138 -21.80 -1.56 -21.58
N GLU A 139 -20.55 -2.02 -21.69
CA GLU A 139 -20.24 -3.44 -21.83
C GLU A 139 -20.07 -4.12 -20.47
N THR A 140 -20.74 -5.25 -20.28
CA THR A 140 -20.56 -6.08 -19.08
C THR A 140 -19.33 -6.94 -19.26
N HIS A 141 -18.22 -6.55 -18.64
CA HIS A 141 -17.01 -7.34 -18.65
C HIS A 141 -17.06 -8.43 -17.57
N SER A 142 -16.61 -9.64 -17.91
CA SER A 142 -16.50 -10.70 -16.91
C SER A 142 -15.46 -10.36 -15.85
N ASN A 143 -15.66 -10.86 -14.62
CA ASN A 143 -14.70 -10.72 -13.53
C ASN A 143 -13.29 -11.21 -13.92
N PHE A 144 -13.20 -12.22 -14.81
CA PHE A 144 -11.92 -12.73 -15.31
C PHE A 144 -11.16 -11.66 -16.09
N VAL A 145 -11.83 -10.94 -16.99
CA VAL A 145 -11.20 -9.89 -17.80
C VAL A 145 -10.72 -8.74 -16.91
N MET A 146 -11.54 -8.31 -15.95
CA MET A 146 -11.14 -7.30 -14.97
C MET A 146 -9.93 -7.75 -14.15
N THR A 147 -9.93 -9.00 -13.69
CA THR A 147 -8.81 -9.58 -12.92
C THR A 147 -7.52 -9.59 -13.74
N VAL A 148 -7.58 -9.96 -15.02
CA VAL A 148 -6.42 -9.94 -15.92
C VAL A 148 -5.92 -8.51 -16.13
N ALA A 149 -6.81 -7.55 -16.31
CA ALA A 149 -6.45 -6.14 -16.48
C ALA A 149 -5.73 -5.56 -15.24
N PHE A 150 -6.26 -5.85 -14.05
CA PHE A 150 -5.61 -5.49 -12.78
C PHE A 150 -4.27 -6.20 -12.60
N GLY A 151 -4.18 -7.49 -12.97
CA GLY A 151 -2.93 -8.25 -12.94
C GLY A 151 -1.86 -7.65 -13.84
N PHE A 152 -2.23 -7.25 -15.06
CA PHE A 152 -1.33 -6.56 -15.98
C PHE A 152 -0.86 -5.20 -15.44
N HIS A 153 -1.75 -4.43 -14.82
CA HIS A 153 -1.41 -3.17 -14.16
C HIS A 153 -0.43 -3.37 -13.01
N LEU A 154 -0.68 -4.37 -12.17
CA LEU A 154 0.21 -4.70 -11.07
C LEU A 154 1.60 -5.10 -11.57
N LEU A 155 1.67 -5.91 -12.62
CA LEU A 155 2.94 -6.29 -13.26
C LEU A 155 3.68 -5.08 -13.83
N SER A 156 2.95 -4.17 -14.47
CA SER A 156 3.50 -2.92 -15.02
C SER A 156 4.08 -2.03 -13.91
N ALA A 157 3.37 -1.90 -12.79
CA ALA A 157 3.86 -1.18 -11.61
C ALA A 157 5.10 -1.85 -11.00
N VAL A 158 5.14 -3.18 -10.93
CA VAL A 158 6.32 -3.94 -10.48
C VAL A 158 7.52 -3.69 -11.40
N PHE A 159 7.31 -3.71 -12.72
CA PHE A 159 8.36 -3.45 -13.68
C PHE A 159 8.88 -2.01 -13.58
N GLY A 160 7.98 -1.03 -13.53
CA GLY A 160 8.31 0.39 -13.35
C GLY A 160 9.06 0.67 -12.05
N TYR A 161 8.60 0.09 -10.94
CA TYR A 161 9.29 0.18 -9.65
C TYR A 161 10.72 -0.39 -9.72
N ARG A 162 10.90 -1.57 -10.33
CA ARG A 162 12.24 -2.17 -10.52
C ARG A 162 13.13 -1.32 -11.41
N PHE A 163 12.56 -0.74 -12.46
CA PHE A 163 13.29 0.14 -13.38
C PHE A 163 13.79 1.41 -12.67
N ILE A 164 12.91 2.12 -11.96
CA ILE A 164 13.25 3.34 -11.21
C ILE A 164 14.27 3.05 -10.11
N THR A 165 14.06 1.99 -9.33
CA THR A 165 15.02 1.62 -8.27
C THR A 165 16.38 1.24 -8.82
N LYS A 166 16.45 0.63 -10.01
CA LYS A 166 17.70 0.36 -10.72
C LYS A 166 18.39 1.66 -11.16
N ILE A 167 17.64 2.63 -11.70
CA ILE A 167 18.18 3.94 -12.09
C ILE A 167 18.76 4.67 -10.87
N ILE A 168 17.99 4.79 -9.79
CA ILE A 168 18.43 5.47 -8.56
C ILE A 168 19.74 4.84 -8.04
N LYS A 169 19.80 3.50 -8.01
CA LYS A 169 21.00 2.77 -7.57
C LYS A 169 22.19 2.93 -8.53
N SER A 170 21.95 3.17 -9.81
CA SER A 170 23.01 3.44 -10.80
C SER A 170 23.54 4.86 -10.66
N ALA A 171 22.66 5.84 -10.47
CA ALA A 171 23.03 7.24 -10.28
C ALA A 171 23.78 7.49 -8.95
N SER A 172 23.49 6.70 -7.91
CA SER A 172 24.22 6.78 -6.64
C SER A 172 25.63 6.14 -6.68
N LYS A 173 26.04 5.56 -7.81
CA LYS A 173 27.34 4.88 -7.99
C LYS A 173 28.31 5.66 -8.88
N THR A 174 27.86 6.72 -9.53
CA THR A 174 28.74 7.67 -10.22
C THR A 174 29.34 8.61 -9.18
N PRO A 175 30.68 8.68 -9.05
CA PRO A 175 31.37 9.51 -8.06
C PRO A 175 31.21 11.00 -8.34
#